data_AF-A0A3M2E027-F1
#
_entry.id   AF-A0A3M2E027-F1
#
_cell.length_a   1.000
_cell.length_b   1.000
_cell.length_c   1.000
_cell.angle_alpha   90.00
_cell.angle_beta   90.00
_cell.angle_gamma   90.00
#
_symmetry.space_group_name_H-M   'P 1'
#
loop_
_entity.id
_entity.type
_entity.pdbx_description
1 polymer ?
#
loop_
_entity_poly.entity_id
_entity_poly.type
_entity_poly.pdbx_seq_one_letter_code
_entity_poly.pdbx_strand_id
1 'polypeptide(L)'
;MPTAPPAPAAPQRKPMATARRVSLFEREIRVRLSSPAIEILFGLAQVLSEGQVDGGGYFGSTMVTIDLSRATGAVSDECDAATARRVADLLASDPRVRRRATELAIAEAEARAGCKLVSPQVDLRVRASGVHVQIDVDVEATQARAVRG
;
A
#
# COMPACT_ATOMS: atom_id res chain seq x y z
N MET A 1 82.62 47.20 -2.62
CA MET A 1 81.90 46.27 -1.72
C MET A 1 80.98 45.41 -2.58
N PRO A 2 81.26 44.12 -2.84
CA PRO A 2 80.33 43.27 -3.57
C PRO A 2 79.22 42.76 -2.62
N THR A 3 77.97 42.83 -3.07
CA THR A 3 76.78 42.35 -2.35
C THR A 3 76.63 40.83 -2.49
N ALA A 4 76.37 40.14 -1.38
CA ALA A 4 76.20 38.68 -1.35
C ALA A 4 74.92 38.23 -2.10
N PRO A 5 74.93 37.08 -2.79
CA PRO A 5 73.76 36.59 -3.50
C PRO A 5 72.67 36.08 -2.53
N PRO A 6 71.38 36.19 -2.89
CA PRO A 6 70.28 35.81 -2.03
C PRO A 6 70.17 34.28 -1.88
N ALA A 7 69.77 33.84 -0.68
CA ALA A 7 69.63 32.42 -0.34
C ALA A 7 68.43 31.77 -1.07
N PRO A 8 68.51 30.46 -1.39
CA PRO A 8 67.45 29.77 -2.13
C PRO A 8 66.19 29.57 -1.28
N ALA A 9 65.03 29.78 -1.90
CA ALA A 9 63.72 29.65 -1.26
C ALA A 9 63.38 28.17 -0.95
N ALA A 10 62.83 27.92 0.23
CA ALA A 10 62.45 26.59 0.68
C ALA A 10 61.30 26.00 -0.17
N PRO A 11 61.28 24.68 -0.46
CA PRO A 11 60.26 24.06 -1.29
C PRO A 11 58.89 24.06 -0.58
N GLN A 12 57.85 24.53 -1.29
CA GLN A 12 56.47 24.55 -0.82
C GLN A 12 55.93 23.12 -0.70
N ARG A 13 55.56 22.70 0.52
CA ARG A 13 54.93 21.40 0.77
C ARG A 13 53.49 21.42 0.24
N LYS A 14 53.12 20.40 -0.55
CA LYS A 14 51.74 20.20 -1.02
C LYS A 14 50.79 20.08 0.18
N PRO A 15 49.64 20.77 0.19
CA PRO A 15 48.71 20.72 1.31
C PRO A 15 48.15 19.29 1.47
N MET A 16 48.05 18.84 2.73
CA MET A 16 47.49 17.55 3.09
C MET A 16 46.03 17.47 2.61
N ALA A 17 45.71 16.43 1.82
CA ALA A 17 44.35 16.17 1.36
C ALA A 17 43.43 15.87 2.57
N THR A 18 42.39 16.67 2.74
CA THR A 18 41.45 16.54 3.85
C THR A 18 40.46 15.41 3.52
N ALA A 19 40.50 14.31 4.29
CA ALA A 19 39.52 13.25 4.16
C ALA A 19 38.13 13.75 4.61
N ARG A 20 37.14 13.73 3.71
CA ARG A 20 35.74 14.02 4.06
C ARG A 20 35.22 12.86 4.93
N ARG A 21 34.99 13.11 6.21
CA ARG A 21 34.33 12.16 7.12
C ARG A 21 32.87 12.02 6.68
N VAL A 22 32.43 10.80 6.38
CA VAL A 22 31.03 10.48 6.02
C VAL A 22 30.33 9.76 7.18
N SER A 23 29.00 9.91 7.29
CA SER A 23 28.21 9.22 8.32
C SER A 23 28.20 7.71 8.04
N LEU A 24 28.46 6.92 9.07
CA LEU A 24 28.44 5.45 8.99
C LEU A 24 27.02 4.88 9.02
N PHE A 25 26.06 5.66 9.52
CA PHE A 25 24.71 5.21 9.75
C PHE A 25 23.71 6.02 8.93
N GLU A 26 22.75 5.30 8.37
CA GLU A 26 21.57 5.83 7.71
C GLU A 26 20.33 5.52 8.56
N ARG A 27 19.37 6.44 8.60
CA ARG A 27 18.13 6.27 9.35
C ARG A 27 16.98 6.02 8.39
N GLU A 28 16.37 4.85 8.48
CA GLU A 28 15.14 4.52 7.79
C GLU A 28 13.92 4.84 8.67
N ILE A 29 12.94 5.59 8.14
CA ILE A 29 11.65 5.81 8.80
C ILE A 29 10.58 5.07 7.99
N ARG A 30 9.93 4.09 8.60
CA ARG A 30 8.82 3.35 8.00
C ARG A 30 7.50 3.77 8.61
N VAL A 31 6.54 4.12 7.76
CA VAL A 31 5.15 4.38 8.14
C VAL A 31 4.31 3.18 7.73
N ARG A 32 3.39 2.74 8.60
CA ARG A 32 2.50 1.60 8.38
C ARG A 32 1.15 1.86 9.02
N LEU A 33 0.11 1.22 8.51
CA LEU A 33 -1.18 1.19 9.18
C LEU A 33 -1.09 0.34 10.45
N SER A 34 -1.67 0.84 11.55
CA SER A 34 -1.85 0.03 12.76
C SER A 34 -3.00 -0.97 12.54
N SER A 35 -3.03 -2.08 13.29
CA SER A 35 -4.19 -2.99 13.21
C SER A 35 -5.52 -2.29 13.56
N PRO A 36 -5.60 -1.45 14.62
CA PRO A 36 -6.81 -0.69 14.92
C PRO A 36 -7.23 0.25 13.78
N ALA A 37 -6.27 0.89 13.09
CA ALA A 37 -6.60 1.74 11.94
C ALA A 37 -7.26 0.92 10.82
N ILE A 38 -6.73 -0.26 10.50
CA ILE A 38 -7.34 -1.16 9.50
C ILE A 38 -8.76 -1.56 9.93
N GLU A 39 -8.97 -1.88 11.20
CA GLU A 39 -10.30 -2.23 11.73
C GLU A 39 -11.29 -1.08 11.60
N ILE A 40 -10.90 0.14 11.97
CA ILE A 40 -11.72 1.35 11.82
C ILE A 40 -12.08 1.56 10.35
N LEU A 41 -11.08 1.52 9.46
CA LEU A 41 -11.27 1.78 8.02
C LEU A 41 -12.26 0.77 7.40
N PHE A 42 -12.07 -0.52 7.65
CA PHE A 42 -13.01 -1.54 7.17
C PHE A 42 -14.37 -1.49 7.87
N GLY A 43 -14.44 -1.02 9.12
CA GLY A 43 -15.71 -0.82 9.83
C GLY A 43 -16.55 0.33 9.27
N LEU A 44 -15.92 1.29 8.59
CA LEU A 44 -16.59 2.40 7.91
C LEU A 44 -16.94 2.10 6.45
N ALA A 45 -16.42 0.99 5.91
CA ALA A 45 -16.49 0.69 4.50
C ALA A 45 -17.92 0.39 4.03
N GLN A 46 -18.23 0.85 2.83
CA GLN A 46 -19.37 0.43 2.04
C GLN A 46 -18.90 -0.60 1.02
N VAL A 47 -19.60 -1.72 0.92
CA VAL A 47 -19.26 -2.81 0.02
C VAL A 47 -20.33 -2.90 -1.07
N LEU A 48 -19.87 -2.85 -2.32
CA LEU A 48 -20.70 -3.11 -3.49
C LEU A 48 -20.03 -4.23 -4.27
N SER A 49 -20.77 -5.30 -4.57
CA SER A 49 -20.23 -6.35 -5.44
C SER A 49 -21.21 -6.77 -6.50
N GLU A 50 -20.66 -7.19 -7.62
CA GLU A 50 -21.34 -7.65 -8.81
C GLU A 50 -20.69 -8.97 -9.25
N GLY A 51 -21.41 -9.79 -10.00
CA GLY A 51 -20.83 -10.98 -10.59
C GLY A 51 -21.85 -11.88 -11.25
N GLN A 52 -21.34 -12.81 -12.04
CA GLN A 52 -22.13 -13.73 -12.84
C GLN A 52 -21.44 -15.09 -12.94
N VAL A 53 -22.27 -16.10 -13.19
CA VAL A 53 -21.84 -17.47 -13.45
C VAL A 53 -22.02 -17.72 -14.93
N ASP A 54 -20.98 -18.23 -15.59
CA ASP A 54 -21.04 -18.64 -16.99
C ASP A 54 -20.18 -19.88 -17.23
N GLY A 55 -20.72 -20.87 -17.95
CA GLY A 55 -19.98 -22.08 -18.35
C GLY A 55 -19.35 -22.90 -17.20
N GLY A 56 -19.80 -22.73 -15.95
CA GLY A 56 -19.20 -23.35 -14.76
C GLY A 56 -18.08 -22.53 -14.10
N GLY A 57 -17.74 -21.38 -14.67
CA GLY A 57 -16.91 -20.34 -14.08
C GLY A 57 -17.73 -19.26 -13.36
N TYR A 58 -17.03 -18.47 -12.54
CA TYR A 58 -17.54 -17.28 -11.89
C TYR A 58 -16.62 -16.10 -12.20
N PHE A 59 -17.21 -14.96 -12.55
CA PHE A 59 -16.53 -13.69 -12.73
C PHE A 59 -17.28 -12.63 -11.94
N GLY A 60 -16.58 -11.89 -11.09
CA GLY A 60 -17.18 -10.84 -10.29
C GLY A 60 -16.18 -9.82 -9.78
N SER A 61 -16.71 -8.71 -9.28
CA SER A 61 -15.92 -7.60 -8.74
C SER A 61 -16.54 -7.12 -7.44
N THR A 62 -15.71 -6.85 -6.45
CA THR A 62 -16.10 -6.26 -5.16
C THR A 62 -15.37 -4.93 -4.98
N MET A 63 -16.14 -3.85 -4.85
CA MET A 63 -15.65 -2.52 -4.53
C MET A 63 -15.91 -2.21 -3.05
N VAL A 64 -14.83 -1.92 -2.32
CA VAL A 64 -14.86 -1.46 -0.93
C VAL A 64 -14.55 0.02 -0.92
N THR A 65 -15.55 0.85 -0.62
CA THR A 65 -15.39 2.31 -0.56
C THR A 65 -15.34 2.77 0.89
N ILE A 66 -14.28 3.51 1.23
CA ILE A 66 -14.06 4.09 2.55
C ILE A 66 -14.07 5.61 2.40
N ASP A 67 -15.02 6.26 3.06
CA ASP A 67 -15.04 7.72 3.21
C ASP A 67 -14.28 8.12 4.47
N LEU A 68 -13.07 8.68 4.32
CA LEU A 68 -12.23 9.05 5.45
C LEU A 68 -12.84 10.17 6.30
N SER A 69 -13.74 11.00 5.76
CA SER A 69 -14.38 12.05 6.56
C SER A 69 -15.17 11.48 7.74
N ARG A 70 -15.65 10.24 7.60
CA ARG A 70 -16.34 9.49 8.66
C ARG A 70 -15.41 8.97 9.77
N ALA A 71 -14.09 9.04 9.56
CA ALA A 71 -13.08 8.61 10.53
C ALA A 71 -12.57 9.75 11.44
N THR A 72 -12.94 11.01 11.19
CA THR A 72 -12.41 12.22 11.86
C THR A 72 -12.45 12.17 13.41
N GLY A 73 -13.40 11.44 14.00
CA GLY A 73 -13.49 11.27 15.47
C GLY A 73 -12.72 10.06 16.04
N ALA A 74 -12.20 9.19 15.18
CA ALA A 74 -11.54 7.93 15.55
C ALA A 74 -10.04 7.92 15.21
N VAL A 75 -9.55 8.89 14.42
CA VAL A 75 -8.14 9.02 14.05
C VAL A 75 -7.62 10.41 14.41
N SER A 76 -6.32 10.51 14.68
CA SER A 76 -5.67 11.78 15.01
C SER A 76 -5.24 12.58 13.77
N ASP A 77 -5.12 11.92 12.62
CA ASP A 77 -4.73 12.55 11.36
C ASP A 77 -5.89 13.31 10.71
N GLU A 78 -5.56 14.35 9.94
CA GLU A 78 -6.56 15.06 9.13
C GLU A 78 -7.14 14.14 8.06
N CYS A 79 -8.48 14.08 7.97
CA CYS A 79 -9.21 13.24 7.02
C CYS A 79 -9.41 13.94 5.67
N ASP A 80 -8.31 14.41 5.08
CA ASP A 80 -8.29 15.16 3.83
C ASP A 80 -7.85 14.29 2.62
N ALA A 81 -7.78 14.91 1.44
CA ALA A 81 -7.39 14.21 0.22
C ALA A 81 -5.91 13.78 0.21
N ALA A 82 -5.02 14.49 0.91
CA ALA A 82 -3.62 14.12 1.00
C ALA A 82 -3.43 12.87 1.88
N THR A 83 -4.15 12.80 3.00
CA THR A 83 -4.21 11.62 3.86
C THR A 83 -4.89 10.46 3.14
N ALA A 84 -5.97 10.67 2.38
CA ALA A 84 -6.59 9.62 1.57
C ALA A 84 -5.60 8.93 0.61
N ARG A 85 -4.78 9.71 -0.11
CA ARG A 85 -3.73 9.16 -0.96
C ARG A 85 -2.71 8.34 -0.19
N ARG A 86 -2.20 8.87 0.93
CA ARG A 86 -1.25 8.15 1.80
C ARG A 86 -1.84 6.85 2.35
N VAL A 87 -3.10 6.89 2.79
CA VAL A 87 -3.82 5.71 3.27
C VAL A 87 -3.97 4.69 2.14
N ALA A 88 -4.32 5.10 0.92
CA ALA A 88 -4.41 4.21 -0.23
C ALA A 88 -3.07 3.50 -0.54
N ASP A 89 -1.95 4.23 -0.53
CA ASP A 89 -0.62 3.64 -0.75
C ASP A 89 -0.24 2.62 0.33
N LEU A 90 -0.58 2.92 1.59
CA LEU A 90 -0.35 2.01 2.71
C LEU A 90 -1.26 0.78 2.65
N LEU A 91 -2.54 0.96 2.29
CA LEU A 91 -3.48 -0.15 2.12
C LEU A 91 -3.04 -1.08 0.97
N ALA A 92 -2.57 -0.52 -0.15
CA ALA A 92 -2.13 -1.28 -1.32
C ALA A 92 -0.96 -2.22 -1.01
N SER A 93 -0.09 -1.83 -0.08
CA SER A 93 1.13 -2.58 0.27
C SER A 93 1.00 -3.43 1.54
N ASP A 94 -0.10 -3.32 2.30
CA ASP A 94 -0.28 -4.04 3.55
C ASP A 94 -0.83 -5.47 3.35
N PRO A 95 -0.09 -6.53 3.73
CA PRO A 95 -0.55 -7.91 3.56
C PRO A 95 -1.84 -8.25 4.31
N ARG A 96 -2.12 -7.57 5.43
CA ARG A 96 -3.35 -7.79 6.21
C ARG A 96 -4.56 -7.24 5.48
N VAL A 97 -4.40 -6.10 4.80
CA VAL A 97 -5.44 -5.49 3.97
C VAL A 97 -5.72 -6.38 2.76
N ARG A 98 -4.67 -6.83 2.05
CA ARG A 98 -4.81 -7.78 0.93
C ARG A 98 -5.58 -9.03 1.37
N ARG A 99 -5.19 -9.65 2.48
CA ARG A 99 -5.87 -10.83 3.01
C ARG A 99 -7.35 -10.56 3.28
N ARG A 100 -7.65 -9.50 4.05
CA ARG A 100 -9.02 -9.15 4.44
C ARG A 100 -9.91 -8.80 3.25
N ALA A 101 -9.41 -8.02 2.30
CA ALA A 101 -10.15 -7.67 1.08
C ALA A 101 -10.39 -8.89 0.20
N THR A 102 -9.42 -9.80 0.10
CA THR A 102 -9.55 -11.07 -0.62
C THR A 102 -10.62 -11.96 0.01
N GLU A 103 -10.57 -12.15 1.34
CA GLU A 103 -11.56 -12.95 2.07
C GLU A 103 -12.98 -12.39 1.90
N LEU A 104 -13.13 -11.06 1.99
CA LEU A 104 -14.40 -10.38 1.75
C LEU A 104 -14.90 -10.62 0.32
N ALA A 105 -14.05 -10.40 -0.69
CA ALA A 105 -14.45 -10.55 -2.09
C ALA A 105 -14.82 -12.01 -2.44
N ILE A 106 -14.10 -13.00 -1.90
CA ILE A 106 -14.45 -14.41 -2.07
C ILE A 106 -15.81 -14.71 -1.41
N ALA A 107 -16.07 -14.20 -0.20
CA ALA A 107 -17.36 -14.40 0.46
C ALA A 107 -18.52 -13.79 -0.35
N GLU A 108 -18.35 -12.56 -0.84
CA GLU A 108 -19.32 -11.89 -1.71
C GLU A 108 -19.52 -12.63 -3.05
N ALA A 109 -18.45 -13.22 -3.59
CA ALA A 109 -18.48 -14.01 -4.81
C ALA A 109 -19.22 -15.33 -4.63
N GLU A 110 -18.93 -16.07 -3.56
CA GLU A 110 -19.64 -17.31 -3.21
C GLU A 110 -21.13 -17.05 -2.94
N ALA A 111 -21.46 -15.96 -2.26
CA ALA A 111 -22.85 -15.56 -2.01
C ALA A 111 -23.61 -15.31 -3.33
N ARG A 112 -22.97 -14.69 -4.32
CA ARG A 112 -23.56 -14.43 -5.66
C ARG A 112 -23.60 -15.67 -6.53
N ALA A 113 -22.58 -16.52 -6.46
CA ALA A 113 -22.53 -17.79 -7.18
C ALA A 113 -23.55 -18.82 -6.63
N GLY A 114 -23.97 -18.67 -5.37
CA GLY A 114 -24.84 -19.62 -4.68
C GLY A 114 -24.14 -20.93 -4.32
N CYS A 115 -22.80 -20.98 -4.42
CA CYS A 115 -22.00 -22.16 -4.14
C CYS A 115 -20.58 -21.78 -3.70
N LYS A 116 -19.82 -22.77 -3.23
CA LYS A 116 -18.39 -22.60 -3.00
C LYS A 116 -17.64 -22.42 -4.32
N LEU A 117 -16.59 -21.62 -4.28
CA LEU A 117 -15.70 -21.39 -5.41
C LEU A 117 -14.39 -22.16 -5.19
N VAL A 118 -13.82 -22.67 -6.28
CA VAL A 118 -12.53 -23.36 -6.27
C VAL A 118 -11.53 -22.61 -7.14
N SER A 119 -10.27 -22.62 -6.71
CA SER A 119 -9.14 -21.96 -7.38
C SER A 119 -9.37 -20.47 -7.70
N PRO A 120 -9.78 -19.63 -6.72
CA PRO A 120 -10.01 -18.22 -6.98
C PRO A 120 -8.70 -17.51 -7.35
N GLN A 121 -8.73 -16.83 -8.49
CA GLN A 121 -7.74 -15.83 -8.87
C GLN A 121 -8.27 -14.46 -8.50
N VAL A 122 -7.43 -13.64 -7.87
CA VAL A 122 -7.83 -12.36 -7.31
C VAL A 122 -6.85 -11.27 -7.73
N ASP A 123 -7.34 -10.28 -8.47
CA ASP A 123 -6.65 -9.01 -8.69
C ASP A 123 -7.19 -7.96 -7.71
N LEU A 124 -6.30 -7.16 -7.14
CA LEU A 124 -6.64 -6.15 -6.14
C LEU A 124 -5.97 -4.83 -6.49
N ARG A 125 -6.76 -3.76 -6.53
CA ARG A 125 -6.31 -2.41 -6.80
C ARG A 125 -6.82 -1.47 -5.72
N VAL A 126 -6.01 -0.50 -5.34
CA VAL A 126 -6.38 0.53 -4.37
C VAL A 126 -6.18 1.90 -5.02
N ARG A 127 -7.16 2.77 -4.87
CA ARG A 127 -7.12 4.15 -5.39
C ARG A 127 -7.74 5.13 -4.41
N ALA A 128 -7.32 6.39 -4.48
CA ALA A 128 -7.92 7.48 -3.73
C ALA A 128 -8.55 8.52 -4.67
N SER A 129 -9.69 9.08 -4.27
CA SER A 129 -10.37 10.18 -4.96
C SER A 129 -11.02 11.13 -3.95
N GLY A 130 -10.51 12.35 -3.85
CA GLY A 130 -10.88 13.26 -2.75
C GLY A 130 -10.58 12.61 -1.40
N VAL A 131 -11.58 12.57 -0.52
CA VAL A 131 -11.52 11.90 0.80
C VAL A 131 -11.85 10.40 0.76
N HIS A 132 -12.18 9.87 -0.41
CA HIS A 132 -12.55 8.47 -0.57
C HIS A 132 -11.33 7.63 -0.92
N VAL A 133 -11.25 6.46 -0.30
CA VAL A 133 -10.34 5.38 -0.67
C VAL A 133 -11.16 4.20 -1.15
N GLN A 134 -10.81 3.65 -2.30
CA GLN A 134 -11.51 2.53 -2.92
C GLN A 134 -10.55 1.38 -3.09
N ILE A 135 -10.99 0.19 -2.68
CA ILE A 135 -10.31 -1.08 -2.94
C ILE A 135 -11.20 -1.86 -3.89
N ASP A 136 -10.74 -2.07 -5.11
CA ASP A 136 -11.40 -2.92 -6.09
C ASP A 136 -10.75 -4.29 -6.07
N VAL A 137 -11.58 -5.32 -6.00
CA VAL A 137 -11.16 -6.71 -5.96
C VAL A 137 -11.90 -7.48 -7.04
N ASP A 138 -11.20 -7.91 -8.06
CA ASP A 138 -11.75 -8.74 -9.14
C ASP A 138 -11.49 -10.21 -8.79
N VAL A 139 -12.51 -11.05 -8.98
CA VAL A 139 -12.48 -12.48 -8.65
C VAL A 139 -12.88 -13.28 -9.88
N GLU A 140 -11.98 -14.18 -10.28
CA GLU A 140 -12.26 -15.21 -11.27
C GLU A 140 -12.09 -16.57 -10.59
N ALA A 141 -13.08 -17.46 -10.73
CA ALA A 141 -13.01 -18.77 -10.10
C ALA A 141 -13.82 -19.81 -10.87
N THR A 142 -13.66 -21.08 -10.48
CA THR A 142 -14.55 -22.16 -10.95
C THR A 142 -15.54 -22.52 -9.86
N GLN A 143 -16.76 -22.92 -10.23
CA GLN A 143 -17.71 -23.43 -9.25
C GLN A 143 -17.27 -24.78 -8.70
N ALA A 144 -17.41 -24.97 -7.38
CA ALA A 144 -17.40 -26.31 -6.83
C ALA A 144 -18.60 -27.07 -7.40
N ARG A 145 -18.35 -28.08 -8.23
CA ARG A 145 -19.41 -28.92 -8.79
C ARG A 145 -20.21 -29.51 -7.62
N ALA A 146 -21.50 -29.21 -7.54
CA ALA A 146 -22.36 -29.85 -6.56
C ALA A 146 -22.38 -31.35 -6.84
N VAL A 147 -21.86 -32.17 -5.93
CA VAL A 147 -22.15 -33.60 -5.92
C VAL A 147 -23.63 -33.71 -5.57
N ARG A 148 -24.48 -33.92 -6.57
CA ARG A 148 -25.87 -34.33 -6.32
C ARG A 148 -25.82 -35.71 -5.68
N GLY A 149 -25.98 -35.75 -4.35
CA GLY A 149 -26.35 -36.96 -3.61
C GLY A 149 -27.84 -37.20 -3.68
#